data_AF-A0A2V5X846-F1
#
_entry.id   AF-A0A2V5X846-F1
#
_cell.length_a   1.000
_cell.length_b   1.000
_cell.length_c   1.000
_cell.angle_alpha   90.00
_cell.angle_beta   90.00
_cell.angle_gamma   90.00
#
_symmetry.space_group_name_H-M   'P 1'
#
loop_
_entity.id
_entity.type
_entity.pdbx_description
1 polymer ?
#
loop_
_entity_poly.entity_id
_entity_poly.type
_entity_poly.pdbx_seq_one_letter_code
_entity_poly.pdbx_strand_id
1 'polypeptide(L)' 'KDKVPVLGDLPFLGRLFRSESSHTEKKNLIIFVTPRIIDPAGNPVHTMENLPYDPNSIPPQKPVAK' A
#
# COMPACT_ATOMS: atom_id res chain seq x y z
N LYS A 1 -12.97 26.69 -8.21
CA LYS A 1 -13.64 27.64 -7.29
C LYS A 1 -13.89 28.90 -8.08
N ASP A 2 -14.88 28.86 -8.95
CA ASP A 2 -15.20 29.98 -9.83
C ASP A 2 -16.44 30.66 -9.27
N LYS A 3 -16.30 31.96 -8.95
CA LYS A 3 -17.40 32.84 -8.52
C LYS A 3 -17.56 33.90 -9.60
N VAL A 4 -18.79 34.12 -10.07
CA VAL A 4 -19.07 35.25 -10.97
C VAL A 4 -19.08 36.53 -10.12
N PRO A 5 -18.24 37.54 -10.43
CA PRO A 5 -18.26 38.80 -9.69
C PRO A 5 -19.63 39.46 -9.83
N VAL A 6 -20.11 40.13 -8.78
CA VAL A 6 -21.43 40.80 -8.65
C VAL A 6 -22.59 39.90 -8.17
N LEU A 7 -22.80 38.71 -8.73
CA LEU A 7 -23.95 37.85 -8.33
C LEU A 7 -23.66 36.93 -7.12
N GLY A 8 -22.40 36.73 -6.76
CA GLY A 8 -22.00 35.80 -5.71
C GLY A 8 -22.25 36.28 -4.26
N ASP A 9 -22.46 37.58 -4.03
CA ASP A 9 -22.49 38.20 -2.68
C ASP A 9 -23.89 38.69 -2.26
N LEU A 10 -24.93 38.41 -3.06
CA LEU A 10 -26.32 38.70 -2.69
C LEU A 10 -26.80 37.73 -1.59
N PRO A 11 -27.24 38.22 -0.41
CA PRO A 11 -27.99 37.40 0.53
C PRO A 11 -29.25 36.90 -0.21
N PHE A 12 -29.59 35.63 -0.02
CA PHE A 12 -30.61 34.84 -0.76
C PHE A 12 -30.19 34.21 -2.11
N LEU A 13 -29.47 34.89 -3.01
CA LEU A 13 -29.13 34.34 -4.35
C LEU A 13 -27.68 33.81 -4.46
N GLY A 14 -26.78 34.22 -3.57
CA GLY A 14 -25.35 33.88 -3.63
C GLY A 14 -25.03 32.38 -3.44
N ARG A 15 -25.98 31.55 -2.98
CA ARG A 15 -25.79 30.09 -2.86
C ARG A 15 -25.93 29.34 -4.19
N LEU A 16 -26.68 29.85 -5.18
CA LEU A 16 -26.82 29.20 -6.50
C LEU A 16 -25.61 29.41 -7.42
N PHE A 17 -24.77 30.41 -7.15
CA PHE A 17 -23.65 30.82 -8.02
C PHE A 17 -22.25 30.56 -7.42
N ARG A 18 -22.17 29.80 -6.31
CA ARG A 18 -20.89 29.41 -5.70
C ARG A 18 -20.59 27.95 -6.02
N SER A 19 -19.65 27.72 -6.94
CA SER A 19 -19.13 26.37 -7.22
C SER A 19 -18.01 26.03 -6.23
N GLU A 20 -18.33 25.21 -5.23
CA GLU A 20 -17.35 24.58 -4.34
C GLU A 20 -16.98 23.20 -4.91
N SER A 21 -15.87 23.13 -5.64
CA SER A 21 -15.25 21.85 -6.01
C SER A 21 -14.12 21.55 -5.04
N SER A 22 -14.30 20.54 -4.19
CA SER A 22 -13.27 19.99 -3.32
C SER A 22 -13.04 18.54 -3.73
N HIS A 23 -11.89 18.25 -4.34
CA HIS A 23 -11.50 16.90 -4.74
C HIS A 23 -10.31 16.47 -3.90
N THR A 24 -10.54 15.58 -2.93
CA THR A 24 -9.48 14.98 -2.11
C THR A 24 -9.41 13.50 -2.45
N GLU A 25 -8.36 13.07 -3.13
CA GLU A 25 -8.12 11.66 -3.47
C GLU A 25 -6.95 11.13 -2.61
N LYS A 26 -7.22 10.11 -1.78
CA LYS A 26 -6.18 9.41 -0.99
C LYS A 26 -5.90 8.05 -1.61
N LYS A 27 -4.64 7.75 -1.91
CA LYS A 27 -4.20 6.46 -2.49
C LYS A 27 -3.24 5.75 -1.54
N ASN A 28 -3.58 4.53 -1.13
CA ASN A 28 -2.73 3.66 -0.31
C ASN A 28 -2.44 2.37 -1.10
N LEU A 29 -1.18 1.94 -1.12
CA LEU A 29 -0.74 0.71 -1.79
C LEU A 29 0.14 -0.09 -0.84
N ILE A 30 -0.12 -1.40 -0.74
CA ILE A 30 0.70 -2.34 0.03
C ILE A 30 1.03 -3.53 -0.87
N ILE A 31 2.30 -3.92 -0.89
CA ILE A 31 2.79 -5.05 -1.68
C ILE A 31 3.43 -6.06 -0.73
N PHE A 32 2.96 -7.31 -0.77
CA PHE A 32 3.55 -8.43 -0.06
C PHE A 32 4.17 -9.40 -1.06
N VAL A 33 5.37 -9.90 -0.76
CA VAL A 33 6.06 -10.89 -1.61
C VAL A 33 6.54 -12.05 -0.74
N THR A 34 6.19 -13.27 -1.15
CA THR A 34 6.64 -14.52 -0.52
C THR A 34 7.43 -15.32 -1.55
N PRO A 35 8.75 -15.09 -1.70
CA PRO A 35 9.55 -15.85 -2.66
C PRO A 35 9.63 -17.33 -2.24
N ARG A 36 9.70 -18.22 -3.22
CA ARG A 36 10.00 -19.65 -3.04
C ARG A 36 11.17 -20.04 -3.93
N ILE A 37 12.05 -20.88 -3.42
CA ILE A 37 13.19 -21.39 -4.18
C ILE A 37 12.72 -22.60 -5.00
N ILE A 38 12.99 -22.57 -6.31
CA ILE A 38 12.65 -23.64 -7.26
C ILE A 38 13.90 -24.15 -7.97
N ASP A 39 13.87 -25.42 -8.37
CA ASP A 39 14.89 -26.03 -9.22
C ASP A 39 14.69 -25.67 -10.72
N PRO A 40 15.65 -25.95 -11.61
CA PRO A 40 15.49 -25.70 -13.05
C PRO A 40 14.34 -26.49 -13.73
N ALA A 41 13.83 -27.54 -13.09
CA ALA A 41 12.70 -28.33 -13.55
C ALA A 41 11.34 -27.78 -13.04
N GLY A 42 11.35 -26.73 -12.21
CA GLY A 42 10.16 -26.07 -11.66
C GLY A 42 9.64 -26.66 -10.34
N ASN A 43 10.35 -27.60 -9.73
CA ASN A 43 9.94 -28.18 -8.45
C ASN A 43 10.44 -27.32 -7.27
N PRO A 44 9.69 -27.27 -6.15
CA PRO A 44 10.18 -26.66 -4.92
C PRO A 44 11.46 -27.35 -4.43
N VAL A 45 12.49 -26.57 -4.11
CA VAL A 45 13.77 -27.12 -3.62
C VAL A 45 13.64 -27.72 -2.21
N HIS A 46 12.72 -27.20 -1.41
CA HIS A 46 12.49 -27.68 -0.04
C HIS A 46 11.09 -28.27 0.09
N THR A 47 11.03 -29.52 0.56
CA THR A 47 9.81 -30.17 1.06
C THR A 47 9.77 -30.08 2.59
N MET A 48 8.62 -30.33 3.21
CA MET A 48 8.51 -30.27 4.69
C MET A 48 9.41 -31.30 5.37
N GLU A 49 9.71 -32.40 4.67
CA GLU A 49 10.59 -33.47 5.11
C GLU A 49 12.08 -33.10 4.97
N ASN A 50 12.41 -32.08 4.15
CA ASN A 50 13.78 -31.66 3.85
C ASN A 50 13.93 -30.14 3.97
N LEU A 51 13.66 -29.64 5.17
CA LEU A 51 13.89 -28.25 5.52
C LEU A 51 15.38 -28.03 5.87
N PRO A 52 15.98 -26.89 5.47
CA PRO A 52 17.38 -26.59 5.78
C PRO A 52 17.59 -26.15 7.25
N TYR A 53 16.51 -26.13 8.04
CA TYR A 53 16.49 -25.80 9.45
C TYR A 53 15.63 -26.82 10.19
N ASP A 54 15.99 -27.13 11.43
CA ASP A 54 15.16 -27.95 12.31
C ASP A 54 14.01 -27.07 12.86
N PRO A 55 12.73 -27.40 12.56
CA PRO A 55 11.57 -26.61 12.99
C PRO A 55 11.36 -26.59 14.50
N ASN A 56 11.97 -27.52 15.25
CA ASN A 56 11.91 -27.57 16.70
C ASN A 56 13.09 -26.82 17.37
N SER A 57 13.97 -26.21 16.58
CA SER A 57 15.15 -25.49 17.07
C SER A 57 15.05 -23.99 16.77
N ILE A 58 15.59 -23.17 17.67
CA ILE A 58 15.73 -21.72 17.43
C ILE A 58 17.02 -21.51 16.62
N PRO A 59 16.97 -20.86 15.44
CA PRO A 59 18.16 -20.68 14.62
C PRO A 59 19.19 -19.78 15.33
N PRO A 60 20.50 -20.09 15.22
CA PRO A 60 21.54 -19.24 15.78
C PRO A 60 21.55 -17.89 15.05
N GLN A 61 21.30 -16.81 15.77
CA GLN A 61 21.43 -15.46 15.22
C GLN A 61 22.92 -15.15 15.07
N LYS A 62 23.38 -14.95 13.83
CA LYS A 62 24.71 -14.37 13.62
C LYS A 62 24.70 -12.98 14.26
N PRO A 63 25.64 -12.65 15.16
CA PRO A 63 25.75 -11.30 15.69
C PRO A 63 25.84 -10.34 14.51
N VAL A 64 24.91 -9.39 14.43
CA VAL A 64 25.02 -8.31 13.46
C VAL A 64 26.25 -7.52 13.87
N ALA A 65 27.33 -7.65 13.09
CA ALA A 65 28.52 -6.83 13.29
C ALA A 65 28.07 -5.36 13.18
N LYS A 66 28.28 -4.60 14.26
CA LYS A 66 28.07 -3.16 14.28
C LYS A 66 29.13 -2.45 13.45
#